data_AF-A0A2D1GTR4-F1
#
_entry.id   AF-A0A2D1GTR4-F1
#
_cell.length_a   1.000
_cell.length_b   1.000
_cell.length_c   1.000
_cell.angle_alpha   90.00
_cell.angle_beta   90.00
_cell.angle_gamma   90.00
#
_symmetry.space_group_name_H-M   'P 1'
#
loop_
_entity.id
_entity.type
_entity.pdbx_description
1 polymer ?
#
loop_
_entity_poly.entity_id
_entity_poly.type
_entity_poly.pdbx_seq_one_letter_code
_entity_poly.pdbx_strand_id
1 'polypeptide(L)'
;IGMHENGIIFNNNPALWKEIRPFFTKALSGPGLVRMIAICVDSTREHLDRLEEETTELGYINALNLMRCIMLDTSNRLFLGIPLDENAIVLKIQNYFDAWQALLLKPDIFFKISWLYRKYEKSVKDLKEAIEVLIEQKRQKLSTVEKLEEHMDFASQLIFAQSRGELTGENVNQCVLEMLIAAPDTLSVTLFFMLAL
;
A
#
# COMPACT_ATOMS: atom_id res chain seq x y z
N ILE A 1 -0.38 -1.02 15.08
CA ILE A 1 -0.67 -1.33 13.65
C ILE A 1 -1.33 -0.14 12.95
N GLY A 2 -2.42 0.43 13.52
CA GLY A 2 -3.11 1.59 12.93
C GLY A 2 -4.47 1.26 12.31
N MET A 3 -4.91 0.00 12.35
CA MET A 3 -6.19 -0.48 11.79
C MET A 3 -7.37 -0.44 12.77
N HIS A 4 -7.16 -0.04 14.03
CA HIS A 4 -8.25 0.06 15.01
C HIS A 4 -9.16 1.23 14.64
N GLU A 5 -10.41 0.93 14.28
CA GLU A 5 -11.40 1.92 13.81
C GLU A 5 -10.85 2.83 12.71
N ASN A 6 -10.02 2.29 11.83
CA ASN A 6 -9.39 3.05 10.76
C ASN A 6 -9.04 2.14 9.58
N GLY A 7 -8.94 2.70 8.37
CA GLY A 7 -8.87 1.92 7.14
C GLY A 7 -10.14 1.08 6.91
N ILE A 8 -10.01 -0.06 6.23
CA ILE A 8 -11.11 -1.00 5.96
C ILE A 8 -10.78 -2.46 6.28
N ILE A 9 -9.50 -2.87 6.32
CA ILE A 9 -9.15 -4.30 6.45
C ILE A 9 -9.57 -4.85 7.82
N PHE A 10 -9.24 -4.15 8.91
CA PHE A 10 -9.61 -4.52 10.29
C PHE A 10 -10.42 -3.42 11.02
N ASN A 11 -11.07 -2.55 10.26
CA ASN A 11 -11.94 -1.52 10.83
C ASN A 11 -13.27 -2.13 11.27
N ASN A 12 -13.41 -2.31 12.58
CA ASN A 12 -14.62 -2.90 13.18
C ASN A 12 -15.69 -1.87 13.57
N ASN A 13 -15.49 -0.58 13.27
CA ASN A 13 -16.51 0.45 13.46
C ASN A 13 -17.46 0.46 12.25
N PRO A 14 -18.73 0.02 12.38
CA PRO A 14 -19.59 -0.19 11.22
C PRO A 14 -19.96 1.11 10.50
N ALA A 15 -20.08 2.22 11.23
CA ALA A 15 -20.41 3.52 10.65
C ALA A 15 -19.24 4.05 9.81
N LEU A 16 -18.06 4.08 10.41
CA LEU A 16 -16.86 4.57 9.73
C LEU A 16 -16.45 3.67 8.56
N TRP A 17 -16.51 2.35 8.72
CA TRP A 17 -16.24 1.42 7.62
C TRP A 17 -17.18 1.63 6.43
N LYS A 18 -18.47 1.90 6.69
CA LYS A 18 -19.47 2.16 5.65
C LYS A 18 -19.19 3.47 4.90
N GLU A 19 -18.60 4.47 5.55
CA GLU A 19 -18.19 5.73 4.94
C GLU A 19 -16.90 5.59 4.12
N ILE A 20 -15.93 4.81 4.58
CA ILE A 20 -14.61 4.67 3.92
C ILE A 20 -14.66 3.67 2.75
N ARG A 21 -15.36 2.55 2.88
CA ARG A 21 -15.39 1.46 1.88
C ARG A 21 -15.70 1.91 0.45
N PRO A 22 -16.65 2.85 0.19
CA PRO A 22 -16.96 3.31 -1.16
C PRO A 22 -15.75 3.83 -1.94
N PHE A 23 -14.77 4.47 -1.28
CA PHE A 23 -13.54 4.93 -1.94
C PHE A 23 -12.74 3.76 -2.53
N PHE A 24 -12.60 2.67 -1.78
CA PHE A 24 -11.93 1.45 -2.25
C PHE A 24 -12.71 0.78 -3.38
N THR A 25 -14.02 0.61 -3.21
CA THR A 25 -14.86 -0.04 -4.23
C THR A 25 -14.83 0.73 -5.56
N LYS A 26 -14.86 2.06 -5.52
CA LYS A 26 -14.76 2.90 -6.72
C LYS A 26 -13.39 2.80 -7.38
N ALA A 27 -12.31 2.81 -6.61
CA ALA A 27 -10.95 2.71 -7.15
C ALA A 27 -10.65 1.34 -7.79
N LEU A 28 -11.21 0.26 -7.22
CA LEU A 28 -11.00 -1.12 -7.65
C LEU A 28 -12.00 -1.61 -8.71
N SER A 29 -12.77 -0.71 -9.32
CA SER A 29 -13.77 -1.05 -10.34
C SER A 29 -13.81 -0.05 -11.49
N GLY A 30 -14.65 -0.32 -12.49
CA GLY A 30 -14.89 0.59 -13.60
C GLY A 30 -13.62 0.93 -14.40
N PRO A 31 -13.39 2.21 -14.76
CA PRO A 31 -12.24 2.61 -15.55
C PRO A 31 -10.88 2.29 -14.90
N GLY A 32 -10.81 2.28 -13.57
CA GLY A 32 -9.59 1.93 -12.84
C GLY A 32 -9.14 0.50 -13.12
N LEU A 33 -10.09 -0.44 -13.15
CA LEU A 33 -9.82 -1.84 -13.47
C LEU A 33 -9.35 -2.03 -14.93
N VAL A 34 -9.91 -1.27 -15.87
CA VAL A 34 -9.49 -1.32 -17.28
C VAL A 34 -8.05 -0.81 -17.43
N ARG A 35 -7.71 0.31 -16.78
CA ARG A 35 -6.34 0.85 -16.78
C ARG A 35 -5.34 -0.08 -16.11
N MET A 36 -5.77 -0.80 -15.07
CA MET A 36 -4.94 -1.75 -14.34
C MET A 36 -4.28 -2.79 -15.26
N ILE A 37 -4.99 -3.27 -16.29
CA ILE A 37 -4.46 -4.29 -17.20
C ILE A 37 -3.21 -3.77 -17.92
N ALA A 38 -3.28 -2.58 -18.50
CA ALA A 38 -2.15 -1.97 -19.21
C ALA A 38 -1.00 -1.67 -18.24
N ILE A 39 -1.30 -1.09 -17.07
CA ILE A 39 -0.30 -0.77 -16.05
C ILE A 39 0.43 -2.03 -15.56
N CYS A 40 -0.28 -3.14 -15.31
CA CYS A 40 0.32 -4.40 -14.91
C CYS A 40 1.29 -4.92 -15.98
N VAL A 41 0.90 -4.86 -17.25
CA VAL A 41 1.74 -5.33 -18.37
C VAL A 41 2.99 -4.47 -18.49
N ASP A 42 2.83 -3.14 -18.45
CA ASP A 42 3.95 -2.20 -18.57
C ASP A 42 4.91 -2.34 -17.38
N SER A 43 4.38 -2.36 -16.15
CA SER A 43 5.17 -2.57 -14.94
C SER A 43 5.94 -3.89 -15.00
N THR A 44 5.27 -5.00 -15.36
CA THR A 44 5.93 -6.30 -15.49
C THR A 44 7.05 -6.26 -16.52
N ARG A 45 6.81 -5.65 -17.69
CA ARG A 45 7.80 -5.54 -18.76
C ARG A 45 9.02 -4.76 -18.32
N GLU A 46 8.83 -3.58 -17.74
CA GLU A 46 9.92 -2.72 -17.26
C GLU A 46 10.78 -3.40 -16.18
N HIS A 47 10.19 -4.28 -15.37
CA HIS A 47 10.93 -5.06 -14.37
C HIS A 47 11.68 -6.24 -14.99
N LEU A 48 11.09 -6.92 -15.99
CA LEU A 48 11.76 -8.00 -16.71
C LEU A 48 12.92 -7.49 -17.57
N ASP A 49 12.81 -6.29 -18.15
CA ASP A 49 13.88 -5.65 -18.92
C ASP A 49 15.09 -5.29 -18.03
N ARG A 50 14.88 -5.15 -16.71
CA ARG A 50 15.93 -4.88 -15.71
C ARG A 50 16.30 -6.11 -14.87
N LEU A 51 15.86 -7.29 -15.28
CA LEU A 51 16.02 -8.52 -14.49
C LEU A 51 17.49 -8.87 -14.20
N GLU A 52 18.40 -8.50 -15.11
CA GLU A 52 19.84 -8.70 -14.91
C GLU A 52 20.38 -7.97 -13.67
N GLU A 53 19.80 -6.82 -13.31
CA GLU A 53 20.19 -6.05 -12.12
C GLU A 53 19.84 -6.77 -10.80
N GLU A 54 18.83 -7.65 -10.86
CA GLU A 54 18.28 -8.40 -9.72
C GLU A 54 18.68 -9.89 -9.75
N THR A 55 19.52 -10.29 -10.72
CA THR A 55 19.98 -11.66 -10.91
C THR A 55 21.34 -11.86 -10.25
N THR A 56 21.45 -12.87 -9.40
CA THR A 56 22.74 -13.24 -8.77
C THR A 56 23.76 -13.71 -9.80
N GLU A 57 25.06 -13.71 -9.46
CA GLU A 57 26.13 -14.23 -10.34
C GLU A 57 25.90 -15.69 -10.80
N LEU A 58 25.13 -16.47 -10.03
CA LEU A 58 24.76 -17.85 -10.33
C LEU A 58 23.50 -17.98 -11.21
N GLY A 59 22.90 -16.87 -11.62
CA GLY A 59 21.68 -16.84 -12.44
C GLY A 59 20.37 -17.00 -11.65
N TYR A 60 20.40 -16.95 -10.32
CA TYR A 60 19.18 -17.02 -9.50
C TYR A 60 18.52 -15.66 -9.36
N ILE A 61 17.19 -15.65 -9.50
CA ILE A 61 16.32 -14.49 -9.34
C ILE A 61 15.52 -14.64 -8.05
N ASN A 62 15.43 -13.57 -7.26
CA ASN A 62 14.48 -13.51 -6.15
C ASN A 62 13.06 -13.24 -6.68
N ALA A 63 12.42 -14.29 -7.22
CA ALA A 63 11.11 -14.18 -7.89
C ALA A 63 10.03 -13.57 -6.97
N LEU A 64 10.07 -13.85 -5.67
CA LEU A 64 9.11 -13.27 -4.73
C LEU A 64 9.34 -11.77 -4.53
N ASN A 65 10.58 -11.30 -4.46
CA ASN A 65 10.86 -9.87 -4.39
C ASN A 65 10.46 -9.15 -5.69
N LEU A 66 10.76 -9.76 -6.85
CA LEU A 66 10.33 -9.25 -8.14
C LEU A 66 8.81 -9.07 -8.21
N MET A 67 8.04 -10.09 -7.81
CA MET A 67 6.58 -9.99 -7.78
C MET A 67 6.09 -8.89 -6.81
N ARG A 68 6.73 -8.71 -5.66
CA ARG A 68 6.37 -7.65 -4.71
C ARG A 68 6.62 -6.25 -5.27
N CYS A 69 7.74 -6.04 -5.97
CA CYS A 69 8.05 -4.76 -6.61
C CYS A 69 7.04 -4.44 -7.71
N ILE A 70 6.77 -5.39 -8.62
CA ILE A 70 5.76 -5.21 -9.68
C ILE A 70 4.38 -4.89 -9.08
N MET A 71 3.95 -5.62 -8.03
CA MET A 71 2.66 -5.35 -7.37
C MET A 71 2.62 -3.98 -6.69
N LEU A 72 3.73 -3.53 -6.10
CA LEU A 72 3.82 -2.21 -5.48
C LEU A 72 3.80 -1.10 -6.53
N ASP A 73 4.60 -1.21 -7.58
CA ASP A 73 4.66 -0.24 -8.67
C ASP A 73 3.29 -0.10 -9.36
N THR A 74 2.66 -1.23 -9.67
CA THR A 74 1.29 -1.27 -10.19
C THR A 74 0.30 -0.54 -9.29
N SER A 75 0.34 -0.83 -7.98
CA SER A 75 -0.56 -0.19 -6.99
C SER A 75 -0.27 1.30 -6.87
N ASN A 76 1.00 1.71 -6.87
CA ASN A 76 1.40 3.09 -6.81
C ASN A 76 0.92 3.87 -8.04
N ARG A 77 1.23 3.40 -9.26
CA ARG A 77 0.82 4.05 -10.51
C ARG A 77 -0.68 4.26 -10.60
N LEU A 78 -1.48 3.30 -10.10
CA LEU A 78 -2.93 3.38 -10.18
C LEU A 78 -3.56 4.23 -9.07
N PHE A 79 -3.05 4.16 -7.84
CA PHE A 79 -3.75 4.68 -6.66
C PHE A 79 -3.13 5.91 -6.00
N LEU A 80 -1.83 6.16 -6.20
CA LEU A 80 -1.10 7.26 -5.54
C LEU A 80 -0.37 8.16 -6.55
N GLY A 81 0.41 7.57 -7.45
CA GLY A 81 1.08 8.28 -8.56
C GLY A 81 2.22 9.20 -8.11
N ILE A 82 2.98 8.77 -7.10
CA ILE A 82 4.15 9.49 -6.56
C ILE A 82 5.39 8.61 -6.70
N PRO A 83 6.53 9.12 -7.21
CA PRO A 83 7.77 8.37 -7.27
C PRO A 83 8.19 7.85 -5.88
N LEU A 84 8.60 6.60 -5.79
CA LEU A 84 9.04 5.96 -4.55
C LEU A 84 10.20 5.00 -4.81
N ASP A 85 10.95 4.68 -3.76
CA ASP A 85 11.96 3.62 -3.78
C ASP A 85 11.27 2.28 -3.50
N GLU A 86 11.09 1.47 -4.55
CA GLU A 86 10.33 0.22 -4.48
C GLU A 86 10.95 -0.77 -3.50
N ASN A 87 12.26 -0.99 -3.55
CA ASN A 87 12.95 -1.94 -2.68
C ASN A 87 12.85 -1.51 -1.21
N ALA A 88 13.02 -0.23 -0.92
CA ALA A 88 12.90 0.29 0.44
C ALA A 88 11.46 0.17 0.99
N ILE A 89 10.46 0.46 0.15
CA ILE A 89 9.05 0.37 0.55
C ILE A 89 8.61 -1.09 0.68
N VAL A 90 8.98 -1.99 -0.24
CA VAL A 90 8.69 -3.43 -0.14
C VAL A 90 9.22 -4.01 1.16
N LEU A 91 10.46 -3.67 1.55
CA LEU A 91 11.03 -4.12 2.83
C LEU A 91 10.22 -3.60 4.03
N LYS A 92 9.76 -2.35 3.99
CA LYS A 92 8.90 -1.78 5.05
C LYS A 92 7.53 -2.43 5.09
N ILE A 93 6.94 -2.78 3.94
CA ILE A 93 5.67 -3.50 3.84
C ILE A 93 5.79 -4.88 4.47
N GLN A 94 6.84 -5.64 4.13
CA GLN A 94 7.10 -6.96 4.74
C GLN A 94 7.20 -6.87 6.27
N ASN A 95 7.99 -5.90 6.77
CA ASN A 95 8.14 -5.69 8.20
C ASN A 95 6.83 -5.24 8.89
N TYR A 96 5.98 -4.49 8.19
CA TYR A 96 4.65 -4.12 8.66
C TYR A 96 3.72 -5.33 8.72
N PHE A 97 3.73 -6.19 7.69
CA PHE A 97 2.95 -7.42 7.66
C PHE A 97 3.35 -8.37 8.79
N ASP A 98 4.65 -8.54 9.05
CA ASP A 98 5.17 -9.29 10.19
C ASP A 98 4.63 -8.75 11.52
N ALA A 99 4.63 -7.42 11.69
CA ALA A 99 4.08 -6.77 12.87
C ALA A 99 2.58 -6.99 13.01
N TRP A 100 1.83 -6.85 11.93
CA TRP A 100 0.39 -7.09 11.91
C TRP A 100 0.07 -8.52 12.30
N GLN A 101 0.68 -9.51 11.64
CA GLN A 101 0.49 -10.93 11.94
C GLN A 101 0.88 -11.27 13.39
N ALA A 102 2.01 -10.72 13.87
CA ALA A 102 2.51 -11.02 15.21
C ALA A 102 1.62 -10.44 16.32
N LEU A 103 1.01 -9.28 16.11
CA LEU A 103 0.29 -8.54 17.16
C LEU A 103 -1.23 -8.76 17.15
N LEU A 104 -1.82 -9.19 16.03
CA LEU A 104 -3.27 -9.21 15.83
C LEU A 104 -4.06 -9.91 16.94
N LEU A 105 -3.55 -11.03 17.44
CA LEU A 105 -4.22 -11.89 18.43
C LEU A 105 -3.45 -11.96 19.76
N LYS A 106 -2.52 -11.04 20.01
CA LYS A 106 -1.77 -11.03 21.27
C LYS A 106 -2.67 -10.54 22.40
N PRO A 107 -2.65 -11.21 23.57
CA PRO A 107 -3.41 -10.76 24.73
C PRO A 107 -2.83 -9.47 25.30
N ASP A 108 -3.66 -8.66 25.98
CA ASP A 108 -3.26 -7.37 26.56
C ASP A 108 -2.03 -7.44 27.48
N ILE A 109 -1.82 -8.57 28.16
CA ILE A 109 -0.64 -8.79 29.01
C ILE A 109 0.68 -8.72 28.22
N PHE A 110 0.67 -9.07 26.94
CA PHE A 110 1.83 -8.95 26.06
C PHE A 110 2.24 -7.48 25.89
N PHE A 111 1.26 -6.58 25.79
CA PHE A 111 1.49 -5.14 25.59
C PHE A 111 1.88 -4.38 26.88
N LYS A 112 1.82 -5.04 28.04
CA LYS A 112 2.38 -4.50 29.29
C LYS A 112 3.91 -4.57 29.33
N ILE A 113 4.51 -5.38 28.46
CA ILE A 113 5.95 -5.66 28.44
C ILE A 113 6.57 -5.05 27.18
N SER A 114 6.95 -3.78 27.26
CA SER A 114 7.34 -2.96 26.10
C SER A 114 8.43 -3.55 25.20
N TRP A 115 9.45 -4.20 25.79
CA TRP A 115 10.54 -4.78 25.00
C TRP A 115 10.10 -5.92 24.09
N LEU A 116 8.98 -6.61 24.39
CA LEU A 116 8.48 -7.72 23.57
C LEU A 116 7.88 -7.27 22.24
N TYR A 117 7.36 -6.04 22.16
CA TYR A 117 6.69 -5.54 20.95
C TYR A 117 7.38 -4.34 20.29
N ARG A 118 8.41 -3.75 20.92
CA ARG A 118 9.13 -2.58 20.39
C ARG A 118 9.66 -2.77 18.97
N LYS A 119 10.08 -3.98 18.60
CA LYS A 119 10.48 -4.30 17.22
C LYS A 119 9.34 -4.05 16.23
N TYR A 120 8.15 -4.55 16.54
CA TYR A 120 6.96 -4.41 15.70
C TYR A 120 6.44 -2.97 15.66
N GLU A 121 6.52 -2.26 16.79
CA GLU A 121 6.20 -0.84 16.86
C GLU A 121 7.09 -0.02 15.91
N LYS A 122 8.40 -0.31 15.89
CA LYS A 122 9.32 0.30 14.94
C LYS A 122 8.95 -0.01 13.50
N SER A 123 8.72 -1.28 13.15
CA SER A 123 8.30 -1.66 11.78
C SER A 123 7.04 -0.93 11.31
N VAL A 124 6.06 -0.78 12.20
CA VAL A 124 4.81 -0.05 11.91
C VAL A 124 5.11 1.43 11.67
N LYS A 125 5.89 2.05 12.55
CA LYS A 125 6.27 3.46 12.43
C LYS A 125 7.03 3.72 11.12
N ASP A 126 8.01 2.87 10.82
CA ASP A 126 8.88 3.01 9.65
C ASP A 126 8.12 2.98 8.31
N LEU A 127 7.03 2.21 8.19
CA LEU A 127 6.17 2.23 7.00
C LEU A 127 5.22 3.43 7.03
N LYS A 128 4.55 3.70 8.16
CA LYS A 128 3.59 4.81 8.27
C LYS A 128 4.22 6.16 7.93
N GLU A 129 5.42 6.44 8.43
CA GLU A 129 6.15 7.68 8.13
C GLU A 129 6.54 7.77 6.64
N ALA A 130 6.96 6.65 6.04
CA ALA A 130 7.28 6.62 4.62
C ALA A 130 6.06 6.92 3.75
N ILE A 131 4.90 6.31 4.07
CA ILE A 131 3.64 6.58 3.37
C ILE A 131 3.17 8.03 3.58
N GLU A 132 3.31 8.58 4.79
CA GLU A 132 2.95 9.96 5.09
C GLU A 132 3.75 10.97 4.24
N VAL A 133 5.05 10.73 4.05
CA VAL A 133 5.88 11.53 3.14
C VAL A 133 5.34 11.50 1.70
N LEU A 134 4.98 10.32 1.19
CA LEU A 134 4.43 10.20 -0.16
C LEU A 134 3.06 10.88 -0.31
N ILE A 135 2.20 10.79 0.70
CA ILE A 135 0.90 11.49 0.71
C ILE A 135 1.11 13.00 0.77
N GLU A 136 2.10 13.48 1.50
CA GLU A 136 2.39 14.91 1.55
C GLU A 136 2.89 15.43 0.19
N GLN A 137 3.76 14.68 -0.48
CA GLN A 137 4.13 14.97 -1.87
C GLN A 137 2.91 14.96 -2.81
N LYS A 138 1.95 14.05 -2.59
CA LYS A 138 0.69 14.04 -3.32
C LYS A 138 -0.14 15.29 -3.07
N ARG A 139 -0.26 15.76 -1.83
CA ARG A 139 -0.96 17.01 -1.48
C ARG A 139 -0.33 18.22 -2.18
N GLN A 140 1.00 18.32 -2.15
CA GLN A 140 1.75 19.38 -2.83
C GLN A 140 1.54 19.34 -4.35
N LYS A 141 1.55 18.15 -4.95
CA LYS A 141 1.26 18.01 -6.38
C LYS A 141 -0.15 18.50 -6.69
N LEU A 142 -1.17 18.06 -5.93
CA LEU A 142 -2.57 18.43 -6.13
C LEU A 142 -2.84 19.93 -5.95
N SER A 143 -2.12 20.63 -5.07
CA SER A 143 -2.30 22.08 -4.87
C SER A 143 -1.79 22.93 -6.05
N THR A 144 -0.94 22.37 -6.91
CA THR A 144 -0.36 23.05 -8.07
C THR A 144 -1.10 22.79 -9.39
N VAL A 145 -2.08 21.90 -9.41
CA VAL A 145 -2.79 21.53 -10.66
C VAL A 145 -3.87 22.56 -10.98
N GLU A 146 -3.79 23.18 -12.17
CA GLU A 146 -4.76 24.19 -12.63
C GLU A 146 -6.15 23.63 -12.94
N LYS A 147 -6.24 22.36 -13.34
CA LYS A 147 -7.50 21.67 -13.64
C LYS A 147 -7.50 20.26 -13.05
N LEU A 148 -8.50 19.98 -12.21
CA LEU A 148 -8.73 18.62 -11.72
C LEU A 148 -9.07 17.71 -12.91
N GLU A 149 -8.35 16.60 -13.02
CA GLU A 149 -8.64 15.57 -14.01
C GLU A 149 -10.04 14.98 -13.80
N GLU A 150 -10.70 14.61 -14.90
CA GLU A 150 -12.02 13.97 -14.89
C GLU A 150 -12.00 12.61 -14.14
N HIS A 151 -10.83 11.99 -14.00
CA HIS A 151 -10.62 10.71 -13.33
C HIS A 151 -9.54 10.77 -12.25
N MET A 152 -9.90 11.32 -11.09
CA MET A 152 -9.02 11.34 -9.92
C MET A 152 -8.67 9.93 -9.41
N ASP A 153 -7.39 9.70 -9.13
CA ASP A 153 -6.92 8.50 -8.44
C ASP A 153 -7.43 8.41 -6.99
N PHE A 154 -7.21 7.25 -6.37
CA PHE A 154 -7.70 6.93 -5.03
C PHE A 154 -7.18 7.90 -3.96
N ALA A 155 -5.87 8.16 -3.91
CA ALA A 155 -5.28 9.07 -2.94
C ALA A 155 -5.82 10.50 -3.08
N SER A 156 -6.01 10.97 -4.32
CA SER A 156 -6.60 12.29 -4.57
C SER A 156 -8.03 12.38 -4.04
N GLN A 157 -8.86 11.35 -4.31
CA GLN A 157 -10.24 11.31 -3.80
C GLN A 157 -10.30 11.38 -2.27
N LEU A 158 -9.40 10.66 -1.57
CA LEU A 158 -9.30 10.69 -0.11
C LEU A 158 -8.84 12.06 0.41
N ILE A 159 -7.83 12.67 -0.21
CA ILE A 159 -7.34 14.01 0.15
C ILE A 159 -8.46 15.06 -0.01
N PHE A 160 -9.24 14.99 -1.09
CA PHE A 160 -10.38 15.89 -1.27
C PHE A 160 -11.49 15.64 -0.25
N ALA A 161 -11.79 14.38 0.09
CA ALA A 161 -12.74 14.06 1.15
C ALA A 161 -12.28 14.63 2.51
N GLN A 162 -10.98 14.54 2.81
CA GLN A 162 -10.39 15.20 3.98
C GLN A 162 -10.59 16.72 3.94
N SER A 163 -10.36 17.36 2.78
CA SER A 163 -10.55 18.81 2.66
C SER A 163 -12.01 19.27 2.85
N ARG A 164 -12.98 18.39 2.59
CA ARG A 164 -14.41 18.62 2.85
C ARG A 164 -14.84 18.29 4.28
N GLY A 165 -13.93 17.77 5.11
CA GLY A 165 -14.22 17.32 6.47
C GLY A 165 -14.92 15.97 6.55
N GLU A 166 -14.98 15.20 5.46
CA GLU A 166 -15.59 13.86 5.42
C GLU A 166 -14.66 12.79 6.00
N LEU A 167 -13.35 13.00 5.93
CA LEU A 167 -12.33 12.08 6.46
C LEU A 167 -11.31 12.82 7.31
N THR A 168 -10.78 12.15 8.33
CA THR A 168 -9.62 12.66 9.07
C THR A 168 -8.32 12.41 8.30
N GLY A 169 -7.25 13.15 8.64
CA GLY A 169 -5.92 12.87 8.08
C GLY A 169 -5.42 11.46 8.43
N GLU A 170 -5.76 10.95 9.61
CA GLU A 170 -5.44 9.57 9.99
C GLU A 170 -6.18 8.54 9.13
N ASN A 171 -7.44 8.83 8.74
CA ASN A 171 -8.17 7.98 7.81
C ASN A 171 -7.51 7.94 6.44
N VAL A 172 -7.14 9.10 5.88
CA VAL A 172 -6.45 9.17 4.59
C VAL A 172 -5.15 8.37 4.64
N ASN A 173 -4.31 8.60 5.66
CA ASN A 173 -3.01 7.95 5.78
C ASN A 173 -3.12 6.42 5.87
N GLN A 174 -4.04 5.91 6.70
CA GLN A 174 -4.24 4.47 6.83
C GLN A 174 -4.87 3.85 5.57
N CYS A 175 -5.79 4.54 4.90
CA CYS A 175 -6.42 4.02 3.68
C CYS A 175 -5.43 3.89 2.51
N VAL A 176 -4.56 4.89 2.32
CA VAL A 176 -3.51 4.82 1.29
C VAL A 176 -2.51 3.71 1.62
N LEU A 177 -2.11 3.58 2.89
CA LEU A 177 -1.26 2.46 3.33
C LEU A 177 -1.90 1.11 2.99
N GLU A 178 -3.16 0.90 3.40
CA GLU A 178 -3.86 -0.38 3.17
C GLU A 178 -4.01 -0.70 1.68
N MET A 179 -4.26 0.30 0.84
CA MET A 179 -4.32 0.12 -0.61
C MET A 179 -2.97 -0.34 -1.19
N LEU A 180 -1.86 0.24 -0.73
CA LEU A 180 -0.53 -0.07 -1.26
C LEU A 180 0.05 -1.41 -0.77
N ILE A 181 -0.33 -1.89 0.42
CA ILE A 181 0.16 -3.18 0.94
C ILE A 181 -0.60 -4.39 0.40
N ALA A 182 -1.87 -4.21 0.01
CA ALA A 182 -2.76 -5.34 -0.28
C ALA A 182 -2.23 -6.27 -1.39
N ALA A 183 -1.80 -5.72 -2.53
CA ALA A 183 -1.28 -6.51 -3.65
C ALA A 183 0.12 -7.11 -3.37
N PRO A 184 1.10 -6.36 -2.83
CA PRO A 184 2.37 -6.92 -2.38
C PRO A 184 2.22 -8.04 -1.35
N ASP A 185 1.27 -7.99 -0.43
CA ASP A 185 1.11 -9.02 0.61
C ASP A 185 0.43 -10.29 0.09
N THR A 186 -0.50 -10.18 -0.86
CA THR A 186 -1.36 -11.30 -1.27
C THR A 186 -1.07 -11.80 -2.68
N LEU A 187 -1.08 -10.92 -3.68
CA LEU A 187 -0.95 -11.31 -5.08
C LEU A 187 0.48 -11.75 -5.41
N SER A 188 1.49 -11.12 -4.82
CA SER A 188 2.88 -11.51 -5.06
C SER A 188 3.16 -12.96 -4.66
N VAL A 189 2.65 -13.38 -3.49
CA VAL A 189 2.78 -14.73 -2.95
C VAL A 189 1.95 -15.72 -3.77
N THR A 190 0.74 -15.32 -4.16
CA THR A 190 -0.13 -16.14 -5.02
C THR A 190 0.55 -16.44 -6.36
N LEU A 191 1.06 -15.41 -7.04
CA LEU A 191 1.77 -15.55 -8.31
C LEU A 191 3.07 -16.34 -8.16
N PHE A 192 3.82 -16.13 -7.09
CA PHE A 192 5.01 -16.92 -6.78
C PHE A 192 4.69 -18.42 -6.73
N PHE A 193 3.63 -18.82 -6.02
CA PHE A 193 3.21 -20.21 -5.98
C PHE A 193 2.69 -20.72 -7.33
N MET A 194 1.99 -19.89 -8.10
CA MET A 194 1.55 -20.26 -9.47
C MET A 194 2.71 -20.48 -10.44
N LEU A 195 3.87 -19.85 -10.21
CA LEU A 195 5.07 -20.02 -11.03
C LEU A 195 5.94 -21.19 -10.56
N ALA A 196 5.89 -21.51 -9.27
CA ALA A 196 6.72 -22.55 -8.65
C ALA A 196 6.08 -23.96 -8.70
N LEU A 197 4.77 -24.06 -8.92
CA LEU A 197 3.98 -25.30 -8.98
C LEU A 197 3.61 -25.65 -10.42
#